data_AF-A0A7R9VRJ7-F1
#
_entry.id   AF-A0A7R9VRJ7-F1
#
_cell.length_a   1.000
_cell.length_b   1.000
_cell.length_c   1.000
_cell.angle_alpha   90.00
_cell.angle_beta   90.00
_cell.angle_gamma   90.00
#
_symmetry.space_group_name_H-M   'P 1'
#
loop_
_entity.id
_entity.type
_entity.pdbx_description
1 polymer ?
#
loop_
_entity_poly.entity_id
_entity_poly.type
_entity_poly.pdbx_seq_one_letter_code
_entity_poly.pdbx_strand_id
1 'polypeptide(L)'
;MGCGASKTLAAEPTTLADDTGTSALDESNNAYTTPHPPVAAAESMDPEPEPEHEAVPAPVSAPLLVQAPPSDRRDVVTETAVKVAIAVRPLLRTGVEKGCADIARVMVPNEIQMPQGLHAGSVPVFDKAGEMMVDDGMRRFDFDRVLKVDSSAVSKQLFQLAVPCVERFCQGFNGCVLAYGQTGSGKTFTMGTAAAESEFHAKQPRGVVPQTMRLLFSYLQNAMESYNITLKVQYVEVYKDAIFDLLSPDGGMAKLDIHERATGEIFVEGVTEMDIESPDQIAELLATGNANRTVAEHNMNKESSRSHAILTLCMDQRIKLEASLIIPRDQHFLRSKLNLVDLAGSERVLETGATGDRFKEGVAINQGLHELGNVINALASGKAKQFVPYRNAKLTRLLSDSLGGNCETLFIACVSPADRNFEATLGTLRYATRVRAIKNKLKQNRMSKEEELAYLRGLVRQLQNEADKYKAFSAQLRAQLAEVGVENVPEEPEQDDTSTADANVDAAGGDTLPVKDKMSNGKHGSAGVLGTSSMVLSKTDGVTSDGPRRRGSRLPPPPAGNGGWRK
;
A
#
# COMPACT_ATOMS: atom_id res chain seq x y z
N MET A 1 -34.20 67.34 -13.41
CA MET A 1 -33.50 68.16 -12.40
C MET A 1 -32.14 67.50 -12.21
N GLY A 2 -31.04 67.88 -12.89
CA GLY A 2 -30.28 69.14 -12.80
C GLY A 2 -29.53 69.18 -11.46
N CYS A 3 -28.24 69.50 -11.28
CA CYS A 3 -27.09 69.87 -12.12
C CYS A 3 -25.88 70.11 -11.15
N GLY A 4 -24.63 70.10 -11.66
CA GLY A 4 -23.40 70.69 -11.02
C GLY A 4 -22.39 69.67 -10.43
N ALA A 5 -21.14 69.45 -10.89
CA ALA A 5 -20.08 70.29 -11.51
C ALA A 5 -19.54 71.37 -10.51
N SER A 6 -18.25 71.65 -10.24
CA SER A 6 -16.92 71.34 -10.82
C SER A 6 -15.79 71.86 -9.88
N LYS A 7 -14.53 71.41 -10.12
CA LYS A 7 -13.22 72.15 -10.20
C LYS A 7 -12.07 71.42 -9.45
N THR A 8 -11.02 70.84 -10.04
CA THR A 8 -9.87 71.27 -10.92
C THR A 8 -8.71 72.03 -10.26
N LEU A 9 -7.48 71.48 -10.43
CA LEU A 9 -6.15 72.07 -10.78
C LEU A 9 -5.08 70.99 -10.49
N ALA A 10 -4.39 70.29 -11.41
CA ALA A 10 -3.57 70.61 -12.61
C ALA A 10 -2.17 71.19 -12.30
N ALA A 11 -1.10 70.42 -12.57
CA ALA A 11 0.05 70.75 -13.47
C ALA A 11 1.28 69.82 -13.26
N GLU A 12 1.68 69.09 -14.32
CA GLU A 12 3.06 68.62 -14.59
C GLU A 12 3.81 69.72 -15.42
N PRO A 13 4.94 69.51 -16.17
CA PRO A 13 5.92 68.41 -16.32
C PRO A 13 7.40 68.89 -16.50
N THR A 14 8.27 67.99 -17.03
CA THR A 14 9.52 68.16 -17.85
C THR A 14 10.86 67.80 -17.16
N THR A 15 11.85 67.09 -17.72
CA THR A 15 12.09 66.37 -19.01
C THR A 15 13.44 65.59 -18.95
N LEU A 16 13.48 64.42 -19.61
CA LEU A 16 14.50 63.82 -20.53
C LEU A 16 16.04 63.76 -20.27
N ALA A 17 16.54 62.52 -20.46
CA ALA A 17 17.74 62.02 -21.19
C ALA A 17 19.16 62.42 -20.71
N ASP A 18 20.26 61.68 -20.90
CA ASP A 18 20.59 60.47 -21.68
C ASP A 18 21.97 59.91 -21.21
N ASP A 19 22.26 58.69 -21.67
CA ASP A 19 23.58 58.15 -22.07
C ASP A 19 24.63 57.52 -21.11
N THR A 20 24.75 56.19 -21.28
CA THR A 20 25.93 55.33 -21.57
C THR A 20 27.32 55.56 -20.92
N GLY A 21 27.93 54.43 -20.49
CA GLY A 21 29.39 54.25 -20.59
C GLY A 21 30.11 53.57 -19.41
N THR A 22 30.30 52.25 -19.53
CA THR A 22 31.51 51.46 -19.20
C THR A 22 32.63 52.10 -18.36
N SER A 23 33.06 51.43 -17.27
CA SER A 23 34.36 50.72 -17.21
C SER A 23 34.66 50.20 -15.81
N ALA A 24 35.15 48.96 -15.77
CA ALA A 24 35.90 48.40 -14.66
C ALA A 24 37.21 49.19 -14.47
N LEU A 25 37.75 49.24 -13.25
CA LEU A 25 39.17 49.09 -12.99
C LEU A 25 39.43 48.85 -11.50
N ASP A 26 40.42 47.99 -11.32
CA ASP A 26 41.11 47.47 -10.15
C ASP A 26 41.85 48.57 -9.38
N GLU A 27 42.16 48.33 -8.09
CA GLU A 27 43.42 48.70 -7.40
C GLU A 27 43.31 48.64 -5.85
N SER A 28 43.85 47.55 -5.32
CA SER A 28 44.87 47.45 -4.25
C SER A 28 45.00 48.50 -3.11
N ASN A 29 45.09 47.94 -1.90
CA ASN A 29 46.18 48.05 -0.91
C ASN A 29 46.13 49.01 0.30
N ASN A 30 46.67 48.42 1.38
CA ASN A 30 47.22 48.95 2.65
C ASN A 30 46.22 49.38 3.74
N ALA A 31 46.28 48.99 5.02
CA ALA A 31 47.26 48.43 5.97
C ALA A 31 47.22 49.31 7.25
N TYR A 32 47.62 48.73 8.39
CA TYR A 32 48.12 49.32 9.66
C TYR A 32 47.38 48.80 10.92
N THR A 33 47.81 47.68 11.53
CA THR A 33 48.72 47.49 12.70
C THR A 33 48.24 47.95 14.08
N THR A 34 48.39 47.07 15.09
CA THR A 34 49.11 47.22 16.40
C THR A 34 48.59 46.13 17.42
N PRO A 35 49.22 45.86 18.59
CA PRO A 35 50.21 44.77 18.76
C PRO A 35 49.90 43.79 19.93
N HIS A 36 50.56 42.62 19.93
CA HIS A 36 50.77 41.72 21.09
C HIS A 36 52.09 42.08 21.81
N PRO A 37 52.35 41.76 23.11
CA PRO A 37 52.71 40.38 23.60
C PRO A 37 52.48 40.16 25.14
N PRO A 38 53.05 39.15 25.87
CA PRO A 38 53.87 37.97 25.49
C PRO A 38 53.43 36.58 26.05
N VAL A 39 54.25 35.60 25.66
CA VAL A 39 54.20 34.12 25.62
C VAL A 39 54.62 33.39 26.92
N ALA A 40 54.11 32.16 27.13
CA ALA A 40 54.83 31.01 27.71
C ALA A 40 54.21 29.68 27.20
N ALA A 41 54.84 28.98 26.24
CA ALA A 41 55.60 27.72 26.40
C ALA A 41 54.80 26.58 27.09
N ALA A 42 54.12 25.71 26.35
CA ALA A 42 54.58 24.46 25.71
C ALA A 42 54.57 23.24 26.66
N GLU A 43 53.63 22.31 26.44
CA GLU A 43 53.75 20.89 26.79
C GLU A 43 52.77 20.04 25.93
N SER A 44 53.14 18.77 25.77
CA SER A 44 52.83 17.78 24.71
C SER A 44 51.37 17.42 24.44
N MET A 45 51.05 17.26 23.14
CA MET A 45 49.84 16.60 22.64
C MET A 45 50.00 15.08 22.72
N ASP A 46 49.16 14.42 23.53
CA ASP A 46 48.84 13.00 23.35
C ASP A 46 47.86 12.86 22.17
N PRO A 47 48.01 11.88 21.27
CA PRO A 47 47.04 11.63 20.23
C PRO A 47 45.74 11.06 20.85
N GLU A 48 44.62 11.74 20.61
CA GLU A 48 43.28 11.25 20.91
C GLU A 48 43.05 9.85 20.30
N PRO A 49 42.34 8.94 20.99
CA PRO A 49 42.07 7.62 20.46
C PRO A 49 41.13 7.73 19.24
N GLU A 50 41.52 7.08 18.15
CA GLU A 50 40.70 6.97 16.94
C GLU A 50 39.29 6.46 17.28
N PRO A 51 38.23 7.00 16.67
CA PRO A 51 36.89 6.51 16.91
C PRO A 51 36.78 5.08 16.39
N GLU A 52 36.41 4.18 17.30
CA GLU A 52 36.13 2.78 17.03
C GLU A 52 35.27 2.66 15.77
N HIS A 53 35.82 1.99 14.76
CA HIS A 53 35.10 1.55 13.58
C HIS A 53 33.88 0.73 14.03
N GLU A 54 32.72 1.37 14.12
CA GLU A 54 31.46 0.71 14.37
C GLU A 54 31.25 -0.29 13.23
N ALA A 55 31.48 -1.56 13.53
CA ALA A 55 31.40 -2.65 12.57
C ALA A 55 30.07 -2.57 11.84
N VAL A 56 30.15 -2.48 10.51
CA VAL A 56 29.01 -2.70 9.62
C VAL A 56 28.31 -3.97 10.09
N PRO A 57 26.99 -3.94 10.38
CA PRO A 57 26.31 -5.14 10.83
C PRO A 57 26.56 -6.24 9.80
N ALA A 58 27.03 -7.39 10.27
CA ALA A 58 27.31 -8.55 9.45
C ALA A 58 26.15 -8.82 8.47
N PRO A 59 26.44 -9.32 7.25
CA PRO A 59 25.38 -9.69 6.31
C PRO A 59 24.42 -10.63 7.04
N VAL A 60 23.15 -10.23 7.06
CA VAL A 60 22.05 -11.02 7.61
C VAL A 60 22.19 -12.42 7.07
N SER A 61 22.38 -13.38 7.96
CA SER A 61 22.61 -14.78 7.63
C SER A 61 21.51 -15.31 6.68
N ALA A 62 21.90 -16.19 5.77
CA ALA A 62 21.15 -16.72 4.62
C ALA A 62 19.68 -17.18 4.88
N PRO A 63 18.90 -17.43 3.81
CA PRO A 63 17.86 -16.58 3.24
C PRO A 63 16.51 -16.74 3.95
N LEU A 64 15.85 -15.61 4.25
CA LEU A 64 14.46 -15.56 4.73
C LEU A 64 13.44 -16.17 3.72
N LEU A 65 13.87 -16.44 2.49
CA LEU A 65 13.06 -17.00 1.40
C LEU A 65 13.15 -18.53 1.25
N VAL A 66 14.09 -19.20 1.94
CA VAL A 66 14.36 -20.64 1.77
C VAL A 66 14.14 -21.43 3.07
N GLN A 67 13.75 -20.80 4.17
CA GLN A 67 13.40 -21.54 5.38
C GLN A 67 12.11 -22.33 5.16
N ALA A 68 12.28 -23.60 4.80
CA ALA A 68 11.20 -24.56 4.67
C ALA A 68 10.48 -24.70 6.02
N PRO A 69 9.17 -24.43 6.11
CA PRO A 69 8.40 -24.88 7.26
C PRO A 69 8.43 -26.42 7.30
N PRO A 70 8.38 -27.05 8.49
CA PRO A 70 8.41 -28.50 8.61
C PRO A 70 7.32 -29.14 7.75
N SER A 71 7.71 -30.24 7.08
CA SER A 71 7.11 -30.87 5.90
C SER A 71 5.73 -31.51 6.07
N ASP A 72 4.89 -30.98 6.94
CA ASP A 72 3.54 -31.50 7.14
C ASP A 72 2.62 -30.40 7.69
N ARG A 73 1.91 -29.67 6.81
CA ARG A 73 0.69 -28.93 7.16
C ARG A 73 0.00 -28.32 5.94
N ARG A 74 -1.29 -28.66 5.80
CA ARG A 74 -2.34 -27.94 5.05
C ARG A 74 -2.21 -26.43 5.23
N ASP A 75 -2.55 -25.62 4.22
CA ASP A 75 -2.69 -24.14 4.26
C ASP A 75 -2.81 -23.58 5.68
N VAL A 76 -1.67 -23.25 6.32
CA VAL A 76 -1.67 -22.81 7.71
C VAL A 76 -2.14 -21.37 7.74
N VAL A 77 -3.44 -21.19 7.95
CA VAL A 77 -4.00 -19.87 8.24
C VAL A 77 -3.61 -19.52 9.68
N THR A 78 -2.74 -18.53 9.85
CA THR A 78 -2.35 -18.03 11.17
C THR A 78 -3.15 -16.78 11.51
N GLU A 79 -3.73 -16.72 12.70
CA GLU A 79 -4.28 -15.47 13.22
C GLU A 79 -3.13 -14.57 13.71
N THR A 80 -3.06 -13.33 13.21
CA THR A 80 -2.17 -12.29 13.75
C THR A 80 -3.01 -11.07 14.13
N ALA A 81 -2.69 -10.43 15.25
CA ALA A 81 -3.32 -9.17 15.62
C ALA A 81 -2.69 -8.02 14.84
N VAL A 82 -3.48 -7.02 14.47
CA VAL A 82 -2.95 -5.78 13.86
C VAL A 82 -2.02 -5.10 14.85
N LYS A 83 -0.78 -4.85 14.42
CA LYS A 83 0.23 -4.15 15.24
C LYS A 83 -0.04 -2.67 15.23
N VAL A 84 0.00 -2.04 16.41
CA VAL A 84 -0.31 -0.61 16.56
C VAL A 84 0.87 0.14 17.18
N ALA A 85 1.36 1.14 16.44
CA ALA A 85 2.39 2.06 16.89
C ALA A 85 1.81 3.47 17.05
N ILE A 86 2.19 4.17 18.11
CA ILE A 86 1.88 5.60 18.28
C ILE A 86 3.13 6.42 17.96
N ALA A 87 3.00 7.34 16.99
CA ALA A 87 4.02 8.29 16.62
C ALA A 87 3.63 9.68 17.12
N VAL A 88 4.22 10.11 18.24
CA VAL A 88 4.05 11.46 18.79
C VAL A 88 5.06 12.38 18.14
N ARG A 89 4.63 13.33 17.31
CA ARG A 89 5.56 14.31 16.76
C ARG A 89 6.03 15.31 17.84
N PRO A 90 7.14 16.04 17.64
CA PRO A 90 7.51 17.14 18.52
C PRO A 90 6.48 18.26 18.51
N LEU A 91 6.48 19.10 19.54
CA LEU A 91 5.77 20.39 19.50
C LEU A 91 6.35 21.22 18.34
N LEU A 92 5.47 21.69 17.45
CA LEU A 92 5.89 22.57 16.36
C LEU A 92 6.27 23.93 16.93
N ARG A 93 7.23 24.61 16.30
CA ARG A 93 7.64 25.98 16.66
C ARG A 93 6.45 26.94 16.78
N THR A 94 5.51 26.88 15.84
CA THR A 94 4.27 27.68 15.86
C THR A 94 3.33 27.33 17.02
N GLY A 95 3.43 26.13 17.59
CA GLY A 95 2.75 25.74 18.82
C GLY A 95 3.42 26.34 20.05
N VAL A 96 4.75 26.26 20.11
CA VAL A 96 5.56 26.86 21.19
C VAL A 96 5.37 28.37 21.24
N GLU A 97 5.43 29.06 20.10
CA GLU A 97 5.22 30.51 20.00
C GLU A 97 3.80 30.94 20.41
N LYS A 98 2.81 30.06 20.27
CA LYS A 98 1.42 30.28 20.69
C LYS A 98 1.14 29.81 22.13
N GLY A 99 2.16 29.36 22.86
CA GLY A 99 2.03 28.91 24.25
C GLY A 99 1.34 27.56 24.44
N CYS A 100 1.32 26.69 23.43
CA CYS A 100 0.74 25.35 23.56
C CYS A 100 1.53 24.48 24.54
N ALA A 101 0.84 23.83 25.48
CA ALA A 101 1.44 22.84 26.38
C ALA A 101 1.61 21.46 25.71
N ASP A 102 2.66 20.72 26.11
CA ASP A 102 2.83 19.30 25.78
C ASP A 102 1.95 18.46 26.72
N ILE A 103 0.89 17.86 26.18
CA ILE A 103 -0.07 17.02 26.91
C ILE A 103 0.17 15.52 26.73
N ALA A 104 1.17 15.11 25.94
CA ALA A 104 1.42 13.72 25.60
C ALA A 104 2.68 13.20 26.29
N ARG A 105 2.51 12.55 27.44
CA ARG A 105 3.61 11.93 28.17
C ARG A 105 3.86 10.52 27.65
N VAL A 106 4.98 10.32 26.95
CA VAL A 106 5.39 9.02 26.41
C VAL A 106 6.20 8.25 27.47
N MET A 107 5.71 7.07 27.83
CA MET A 107 6.35 6.12 28.73
C MET A 107 6.81 4.92 27.90
N VAL A 108 8.04 5.03 27.38
CA VAL A 108 8.65 4.03 26.49
C VAL A 108 8.73 2.67 27.21
N PRO A 109 8.44 1.54 26.52
CA PRO A 109 8.21 1.44 25.08
C PRO A 109 6.75 1.50 24.62
N ASN A 110 5.76 1.38 25.51
CA ASN A 110 4.41 0.93 25.12
C ASN A 110 3.28 1.82 25.60
N GLU A 111 3.54 2.77 26.50
CA GLU A 111 2.48 3.53 27.16
C GLU A 111 2.54 5.02 26.77
N ILE A 112 1.37 5.62 26.58
CA ILE A 112 1.17 7.07 26.47
C ILE A 112 0.14 7.51 27.49
N GLN A 113 0.45 8.61 28.20
CA GLN A 113 -0.44 9.23 29.15
C GLN A 113 -0.86 10.61 28.64
N MET A 114 -2.15 10.93 28.80
CA MET A 114 -2.70 12.25 28.54
C MET A 114 -3.63 12.68 29.66
N PRO A 115 -3.85 13.98 29.90
CA PRO A 115 -4.84 14.43 30.88
C PRO A 115 -6.23 13.82 30.61
N GLN A 116 -7.00 13.54 31.67
CA GLN A 116 -8.40 13.11 31.54
C GLN A 116 -9.29 14.24 31.01
N GLY A 117 -8.88 15.49 31.25
CA GLY A 117 -9.37 16.71 30.63
C GLY A 117 -8.34 17.83 30.83
N LEU A 118 -8.41 18.90 30.03
CA LEU A 118 -7.46 20.03 30.10
C LEU A 118 -7.44 20.75 31.45
N HIS A 119 -8.45 20.52 32.30
CA HIS A 119 -8.57 21.11 33.64
C HIS A 119 -8.66 20.04 34.74
N ALA A 120 -8.40 18.77 34.42
CA ALA A 120 -8.43 17.69 35.40
C ALA A 120 -7.17 17.78 36.28
N GLY A 121 -7.34 18.16 37.56
CA GLY A 121 -6.32 18.04 38.59
C GLY A 121 -6.34 16.67 39.28
N SER A 122 -5.40 16.43 40.17
CA SER A 122 -5.38 15.20 40.97
C SER A 122 -6.53 15.17 41.97
N VAL A 123 -7.31 14.09 42.00
CA VAL A 123 -8.47 13.93 42.89
C VAL A 123 -8.34 12.64 43.71
N PRO A 124 -8.64 12.65 45.03
CA PRO A 124 -8.71 11.42 45.80
C PRO A 124 -9.90 10.56 45.33
N VAL A 125 -9.64 9.30 45.01
CA VAL A 125 -10.63 8.32 44.56
C VAL A 125 -10.49 7.07 45.42
N PHE A 126 -11.60 6.48 45.86
CA PHE A 126 -11.59 5.21 46.58
C PHE A 126 -11.66 4.04 45.61
N ASP A 127 -10.79 3.04 45.79
CA ASP A 127 -10.85 1.82 45.00
C ASP A 127 -12.00 0.90 45.45
N LYS A 128 -12.13 -0.27 44.79
CA LYS A 128 -13.19 -1.25 45.13
C LYS A 128 -13.01 -1.89 46.52
N ALA A 129 -11.82 -1.78 47.11
CA ALA A 129 -11.52 -2.24 48.46
C ALA A 129 -11.70 -1.14 49.52
N GLY A 130 -12.03 0.09 49.12
CA GLY A 130 -12.19 1.25 50.00
C GLY A 130 -10.88 1.94 50.37
N GLU A 131 -9.78 1.63 49.67
CA GLU A 131 -8.50 2.31 49.84
C GLU A 131 -8.48 3.64 49.08
N MET A 132 -7.97 4.69 49.73
CA MET A 132 -7.84 6.00 49.13
C MET A 132 -6.65 6.03 48.16
N MET A 133 -6.95 6.10 46.87
CA MET A 133 -5.99 6.29 45.78
C MET A 133 -6.00 7.76 45.36
N VAL A 134 -4.90 8.25 44.81
CA VAL A 134 -4.87 9.56 44.13
C VAL A 134 -5.01 9.28 42.64
N ASP A 135 -6.13 9.68 42.03
CA ASP A 135 -6.23 9.78 40.58
C ASP A 135 -5.37 10.98 40.16
N ASP A 136 -4.30 10.72 39.43
CA ASP A 136 -3.38 11.75 38.92
C ASP A 136 -4.01 12.59 37.80
N GLY A 137 -5.27 12.34 37.47
CA GLY A 137 -5.98 13.03 36.41
C GLY A 137 -5.45 12.63 35.03
N MET A 138 -4.71 11.52 34.92
CA MET A 138 -4.13 11.04 33.66
C MET A 138 -4.84 9.80 33.14
N ARG A 139 -5.17 9.83 31.86
CA ARG A 139 -5.63 8.70 31.06
C ARG A 139 -4.44 8.00 30.43
N ARG A 140 -4.34 6.70 30.64
CA ARG A 140 -3.26 5.83 30.14
C ARG A 140 -3.76 5.00 28.96
N PHE A 141 -2.89 4.77 27.98
CA PHE A 141 -3.14 3.90 26.84
C PHE A 141 -1.90 3.04 26.53
N ASP A 142 -2.13 1.76 26.26
CA ASP A 142 -1.10 0.77 25.95
C ASP A 142 -1.18 0.27 24.51
N PHE A 143 -0.03 0.31 23.82
CA PHE A 143 0.14 -0.10 22.42
C PHE A 143 1.36 -0.99 22.22
N ASP A 144 1.53 -1.57 21.03
CA ASP A 144 2.72 -2.39 20.74
C ASP A 144 4.01 -1.54 20.74
N ARG A 145 3.90 -0.25 20.40
CA ARG A 145 4.98 0.73 20.55
C ARG A 145 4.45 2.16 20.67
N VAL A 146 5.09 2.99 21.47
CA VAL A 146 4.87 4.44 21.54
C VAL A 146 6.21 5.15 21.41
N LEU A 147 6.32 6.04 20.43
CA LEU A 147 7.54 6.74 20.07
C LEU A 147 7.31 8.24 20.02
N LYS A 148 8.24 9.03 20.58
CA LYS A 148 8.33 10.47 20.34
C LYS A 148 9.33 10.71 19.20
N VAL A 149 8.83 11.07 18.02
CA VAL A 149 9.61 11.13 16.78
C VAL A 149 10.34 12.47 16.67
N ASP A 150 11.29 12.71 17.57
CA ASP A 150 12.07 13.95 17.69
C ASP A 150 13.46 13.91 17.05
N SER A 151 13.89 12.73 16.60
CA SER A 151 15.22 12.49 16.05
C SER A 151 15.20 11.45 14.93
N SER A 152 16.25 11.45 14.09
CA SER A 152 16.42 10.45 13.03
C SER A 152 16.55 9.02 13.58
N ALA A 153 17.17 8.86 14.74
CA ALA A 153 17.30 7.58 15.43
C ALA A 153 15.93 6.99 15.79
N VAL A 154 14.99 7.81 16.27
CA VAL A 154 13.64 7.34 16.59
C VAL A 154 12.82 7.07 15.32
N SER A 155 13.02 7.83 14.25
CA SER A 155 12.43 7.50 12.93
C SER A 155 12.88 6.12 12.42
N LYS A 156 14.14 5.74 12.68
CA LYS A 156 14.64 4.38 12.38
C LYS A 156 13.90 3.32 13.21
N GLN A 157 13.65 3.57 14.50
CA GLN A 157 12.86 2.65 15.34
C GLN A 157 11.43 2.49 14.83
N LEU A 158 10.83 3.54 14.30
CA LEU A 158 9.49 3.48 13.71
C LEU A 158 9.48 2.59 12.45
N PHE A 159 10.49 2.71 11.60
CA PHE A 159 10.65 1.83 10.44
C PHE A 159 10.88 0.36 10.82
N GLN A 160 11.61 0.08 11.91
CA GLN A 160 11.80 -1.30 12.38
C GLN A 160 10.48 -2.03 12.66
N LEU A 161 9.40 -1.30 12.97
CA LEU A 161 8.07 -1.90 13.14
C LEU A 161 7.44 -2.34 11.82
N ALA A 162 7.85 -1.75 10.68
CA ALA A 162 7.36 -2.09 9.34
C ALA A 162 8.13 -3.26 8.70
N VAL A 163 9.32 -3.58 9.21
CA VAL A 163 10.16 -4.68 8.70
C VAL A 163 9.40 -6.01 8.59
N PRO A 164 8.61 -6.45 9.58
CA PRO A 164 7.83 -7.68 9.45
C PRO A 164 6.87 -7.68 8.26
N CYS A 165 6.25 -6.55 7.91
CA CYS A 165 5.41 -6.44 6.72
C CYS A 165 6.21 -6.66 5.43
N VAL A 166 7.45 -6.15 5.37
CA VAL A 166 8.35 -6.30 4.22
C VAL A 166 8.88 -7.73 4.11
N GLU A 167 9.32 -8.32 5.22
CA GLU A 167 9.79 -9.71 5.25
C GLU A 167 8.67 -10.69 4.84
N ARG A 168 7.46 -10.48 5.36
CA ARG A 168 6.27 -11.27 4.98
C ARG A 168 5.90 -11.07 3.52
N PHE A 169 6.01 -9.85 3.00
CA PHE A 169 5.83 -9.55 1.58
C PHE A 169 6.82 -10.34 0.70
N CYS A 170 8.10 -10.37 1.07
CA CYS A 170 9.09 -11.20 0.39
C CYS A 170 8.72 -12.70 0.45
N GLN A 171 8.22 -13.17 1.59
CA GLN A 171 7.76 -14.56 1.76
C GLN A 171 6.44 -14.90 1.05
N GLY A 172 5.85 -13.99 0.25
CA GLY A 172 4.61 -14.29 -0.47
C GLY A 172 3.32 -14.11 0.36
N PHE A 173 3.36 -13.34 1.46
CA PHE A 173 2.17 -12.88 2.17
C PHE A 173 1.85 -11.45 1.76
N ASN A 174 0.61 -10.99 1.99
CA ASN A 174 0.32 -9.56 1.84
C ASN A 174 0.83 -8.79 3.07
N GLY A 175 1.30 -7.57 2.85
CA GLY A 175 1.70 -6.62 3.89
C GLY A 175 0.95 -5.30 3.77
N CYS A 176 0.75 -4.60 4.87
CA CYS A 176 0.17 -3.26 4.86
C CYS A 176 0.71 -2.40 5.99
N VAL A 177 1.11 -1.17 5.67
CA VAL A 177 1.45 -0.13 6.64
C VAL A 177 0.54 1.06 6.41
N LEU A 178 -0.19 1.47 7.45
CA LEU A 178 -1.11 2.62 7.37
C LEU A 178 -0.71 3.70 8.37
N ALA A 179 -0.68 4.96 7.91
CA ALA A 179 -0.59 6.12 8.78
C ALA A 179 -1.96 6.79 8.96
N TYR A 180 -2.35 7.03 10.21
CA TYR A 180 -3.65 7.62 10.58
C TYR A 180 -3.48 8.74 11.62
N GLY A 181 -4.34 9.76 11.58
CA GLY A 181 -4.36 10.85 12.54
C GLY A 181 -4.79 12.17 11.91
N GLN A 182 -4.89 13.23 12.71
CA GLN A 182 -5.33 14.53 12.21
C GLN A 182 -4.34 15.15 11.21
N THR A 183 -4.78 16.14 10.45
CA THR A 183 -3.87 16.96 9.64
C THR A 183 -2.82 17.65 10.50
N GLY A 184 -1.57 17.62 10.01
CA GLY A 184 -0.42 18.14 10.73
C GLY A 184 0.04 17.28 11.92
N SER A 185 -0.46 16.06 12.10
CA SER A 185 0.05 15.12 13.13
C SER A 185 1.31 14.38 12.72
N GLY A 186 1.66 14.38 11.42
CA GLY A 186 2.90 13.78 10.91
C GLY A 186 2.73 12.50 10.09
N LYS A 187 1.54 12.22 9.52
CA LYS A 187 1.28 11.04 8.67
C LYS A 187 2.21 10.95 7.46
N THR A 188 2.17 11.94 6.58
CA THR A 188 3.02 12.04 5.38
C THR A 188 4.51 12.09 5.72
N PHE A 189 4.89 12.77 6.80
CA PHE A 189 6.27 12.78 7.31
C PHE A 189 6.73 11.37 7.74
N THR A 190 5.87 10.66 8.47
CA THR A 190 6.12 9.29 8.92
C THR A 190 6.24 8.33 7.74
N MET A 191 5.33 8.41 6.78
CA MET A 191 5.39 7.58 5.59
C MET A 191 6.56 7.96 4.68
N GLY A 192 6.99 9.22 4.67
CA GLY A 192 8.01 9.70 3.74
C GLY A 192 7.52 9.74 2.29
N THR A 193 6.20 9.78 2.07
CA THR A 193 5.61 9.82 0.73
C THR A 193 5.93 11.10 -0.01
N ALA A 194 6.12 12.21 0.71
CA ALA A 194 6.56 13.50 0.15
C ALA A 194 8.08 13.74 0.28
N ALA A 195 8.87 12.68 0.52
CA ALA A 195 10.32 12.80 0.60
C ALA A 195 10.90 13.19 -0.77
N ALA A 196 11.92 14.04 -0.77
CA ALA A 196 12.67 14.34 -1.98
C ALA A 196 13.44 13.10 -2.44
N GLU A 197 13.77 13.02 -3.73
CA GLU A 197 14.60 11.95 -4.29
C GLU A 197 15.92 11.77 -3.53
N SER A 198 16.53 12.87 -3.08
CA SER A 198 17.76 12.85 -2.27
C SER A 198 17.62 12.07 -0.96
N GLU A 199 16.41 11.94 -0.41
CA GLU A 199 16.15 11.15 0.79
C GLU A 199 16.30 9.65 0.53
N PHE A 200 16.00 9.17 -0.68
CA PHE A 200 16.17 7.75 -1.06
C PHE A 200 17.65 7.37 -1.12
N HIS A 201 18.52 8.32 -1.48
CA HIS A 201 19.97 8.14 -1.53
C HIS A 201 20.70 8.50 -0.23
N ALA A 202 20.01 9.10 0.74
CA ALA A 202 20.63 9.49 2.01
C ALA A 202 21.18 8.25 2.73
N LYS A 203 22.36 8.38 3.35
CA LYS A 203 22.94 7.32 4.21
C LYS A 203 21.92 6.83 5.25
N GLN A 204 21.10 7.75 5.76
CA GLN A 204 20.01 7.49 6.69
C GLN A 204 18.70 8.13 6.17
N PRO A 205 17.92 7.41 5.35
CA PRO A 205 16.69 7.88 4.75
C PRO A 205 15.62 8.00 5.83
N ARG A 206 14.82 9.06 5.74
CA ARG A 206 13.69 9.30 6.62
C ARG A 206 12.40 8.79 5.98
N GLY A 207 11.49 8.35 6.84
CA GLY A 207 10.18 7.87 6.43
C GLY A 207 10.15 6.36 6.14
N VAL A 208 8.96 5.78 6.24
CA VAL A 208 8.74 4.34 6.07
C VAL A 208 8.93 3.90 4.62
N VAL A 209 8.44 4.66 3.63
CA VAL A 209 8.50 4.29 2.22
C VAL A 209 9.95 4.21 1.71
N PRO A 210 10.81 5.23 1.87
CA PRO A 210 12.19 5.15 1.36
C PRO A 210 13.01 4.04 2.04
N GLN A 211 12.83 3.85 3.35
CA GLN A 211 13.47 2.76 4.10
C GLN A 211 12.97 1.38 3.65
N THR A 212 11.66 1.25 3.39
CA THR A 212 11.05 0.01 2.88
C THR A 212 11.59 -0.35 1.52
N MET A 213 11.70 0.60 0.59
CA MET A 213 12.25 0.32 -0.75
C MET A 213 13.68 -0.19 -0.65
N ARG A 214 14.52 0.47 0.14
CA ARG A 214 15.91 0.04 0.29
C ARG A 214 16.02 -1.37 0.86
N LEU A 215 15.27 -1.66 1.92
CA LEU A 215 15.28 -2.99 2.53
C LEU A 215 14.75 -4.04 1.55
N LEU A 216 13.65 -3.75 0.85
CA LEU A 216 13.05 -4.63 -0.14
C LEU A 216 14.08 -5.00 -1.22
N PHE A 217 14.69 -4.02 -1.89
CA PHE A 217 15.67 -4.28 -2.95
C PHE A 217 16.90 -5.05 -2.43
N SER A 218 17.31 -4.85 -1.17
CA SER A 218 18.36 -5.68 -0.56
C SER A 218 17.97 -7.16 -0.38
N TYR A 219 16.69 -7.44 -0.08
CA TYR A 219 16.18 -8.81 -0.05
C TYR A 219 16.05 -9.40 -1.45
N LEU A 220 15.59 -8.60 -2.43
CA LEU A 220 15.40 -9.04 -3.80
C LEU A 220 16.73 -9.46 -4.45
N GLN A 221 17.82 -8.74 -4.18
CA GLN A 221 19.13 -9.07 -4.75
C GLN A 221 19.55 -10.52 -4.47
N ASN A 222 19.32 -11.02 -3.25
CA ASN A 222 19.60 -12.41 -2.88
C ASN A 222 18.51 -13.37 -3.43
N ALA A 223 17.26 -12.92 -3.45
CA ALA A 223 16.12 -13.71 -3.93
C ALA A 223 16.22 -14.06 -5.43
N MET A 224 16.77 -13.14 -6.22
CA MET A 224 16.93 -13.26 -7.67
C MET A 224 17.84 -14.44 -8.07
N GLU A 225 18.65 -14.98 -7.18
CA GLU A 225 19.42 -16.21 -7.47
C GLU A 225 18.50 -17.42 -7.66
N SER A 226 17.41 -17.50 -6.89
CA SER A 226 16.49 -18.64 -6.89
C SER A 226 15.17 -18.40 -7.62
N TYR A 227 14.77 -17.13 -7.78
CA TYR A 227 13.48 -16.75 -8.35
C TYR A 227 13.66 -15.76 -9.51
N ASN A 228 12.80 -15.89 -10.52
CA ASN A 228 12.47 -14.82 -11.46
C ASN A 228 11.42 -13.94 -10.78
N ILE A 229 11.77 -12.69 -10.53
CA ILE A 229 10.94 -11.75 -9.76
C ILE A 229 10.47 -10.64 -10.68
N THR A 230 9.18 -10.37 -10.66
CA THR A 230 8.58 -9.19 -11.29
C THR A 230 7.97 -8.34 -10.18
N LEU A 231 8.42 -7.09 -10.06
CA LEU A 231 7.91 -6.14 -9.09
C LEU A 231 7.20 -5.01 -9.84
N LYS A 232 5.94 -4.80 -9.50
CA LYS A 232 5.09 -3.76 -10.07
C LYS A 232 4.66 -2.78 -9.01
N VAL A 233 4.48 -1.52 -9.40
CA VAL A 233 3.94 -0.48 -8.53
C VAL A 233 2.69 0.16 -9.13
N GLN A 234 1.75 0.47 -8.25
CA GLN A 234 0.57 1.29 -8.52
C GLN A 234 0.55 2.41 -7.47
N TYR A 235 0.16 3.62 -7.87
CA TYR A 235 -0.01 4.72 -6.93
C TYR A 235 -1.35 5.40 -7.17
N VAL A 236 -2.28 5.25 -6.23
CA VAL A 236 -3.65 5.74 -6.37
C VAL A 236 -4.01 6.71 -5.25
N GLU A 237 -4.91 7.61 -5.59
CA GLU A 237 -5.49 8.56 -4.65
C GLU A 237 -6.99 8.32 -4.52
N VAL A 238 -7.47 8.25 -3.28
CA VAL A 238 -8.90 8.19 -2.98
C VAL A 238 -9.35 9.55 -2.46
N TYR A 239 -10.24 10.21 -3.20
CA TYR A 239 -10.81 11.51 -2.84
C TYR A 239 -12.31 11.53 -3.12
N LYS A 240 -13.13 11.90 -2.11
CA LYS A 240 -14.60 11.92 -2.19
C LYS A 240 -15.20 10.61 -2.75
N ASP A 241 -14.72 9.48 -2.24
CA ASP A 241 -15.15 8.13 -2.66
C ASP A 241 -14.92 7.82 -4.17
N ALA A 242 -14.03 8.57 -4.83
CA ALA A 242 -13.53 8.29 -6.16
C ALA A 242 -12.04 7.94 -6.11
N ILE A 243 -11.61 7.07 -7.01
CA ILE A 243 -10.21 6.63 -7.15
C ILE A 243 -9.63 7.32 -8.38
N PHE A 244 -8.43 7.87 -8.22
CA PHE A 244 -7.66 8.52 -9.27
C PHE A 244 -6.28 7.87 -9.35
N ASP A 245 -5.78 7.66 -10.55
CA ASP A 245 -4.46 7.10 -10.79
C ASP A 245 -3.41 8.22 -10.83
N LEU A 246 -2.45 8.19 -9.90
CA LEU A 246 -1.41 9.20 -9.82
C LEU A 246 -0.27 8.97 -10.83
N LEU A 247 -0.17 7.79 -11.44
CA LEU A 247 0.85 7.44 -12.44
C LEU A 247 0.33 7.52 -13.88
N SER A 248 -0.96 7.79 -14.06
CA SER A 248 -1.56 7.92 -15.39
C SER A 248 -0.91 9.06 -16.18
N PRO A 249 -0.49 8.85 -17.44
CA PRO A 249 0.13 9.88 -18.27
C PRO A 249 -0.80 11.08 -18.52
N ASP A 250 -2.12 10.86 -18.53
CA ASP A 250 -3.13 11.93 -18.66
C ASP A 250 -3.39 12.72 -17.37
N GLY A 251 -2.54 12.57 -16.34
CA GLY A 251 -2.66 13.26 -15.06
C GLY A 251 -3.79 12.76 -14.17
N GLY A 252 -4.29 11.54 -14.40
CA GLY A 252 -5.18 10.85 -13.46
C GLY A 252 -6.59 11.41 -13.33
N MET A 253 -7.12 12.11 -14.33
CA MET A 253 -8.45 12.73 -14.24
C MET A 253 -9.61 11.73 -14.31
N ALA A 254 -9.37 10.54 -14.86
CA ALA A 254 -10.38 9.50 -14.97
C ALA A 254 -10.66 8.85 -13.62
N LYS A 255 -11.95 8.66 -13.30
CA LYS A 255 -12.36 7.92 -12.12
C LYS A 255 -12.22 6.43 -12.37
N LEU A 256 -11.51 5.75 -11.49
CA LEU A 256 -11.37 4.30 -11.55
C LEU A 256 -12.39 3.58 -10.66
N ASP A 257 -12.71 2.35 -11.06
CA ASP A 257 -13.65 1.48 -10.36
C ASP A 257 -12.97 0.23 -9.80
N ILE A 258 -13.57 -0.27 -8.72
CA ILE A 258 -13.08 -1.43 -7.98
C ILE A 258 -13.84 -2.67 -8.42
N HIS A 259 -13.09 -3.68 -8.86
CA HIS A 259 -13.61 -5.00 -9.20
C HIS A 259 -13.07 -6.07 -8.24
N GLU A 260 -13.79 -7.19 -8.17
CA GLU A 260 -13.45 -8.35 -7.35
C GLU A 260 -13.20 -9.53 -8.31
N ARG A 261 -12.00 -10.13 -8.24
CA ARG A 261 -11.68 -11.32 -9.02
C ARG A 261 -12.48 -12.52 -8.52
N ALA A 262 -12.57 -13.58 -9.32
CA ALA A 262 -13.18 -14.84 -8.88
C ALA A 262 -12.51 -15.44 -7.63
N THR A 263 -11.25 -15.08 -7.38
CA THR A 263 -10.48 -15.44 -6.18
C THR A 263 -10.89 -14.66 -4.93
N GLY A 264 -11.77 -13.66 -5.05
CA GLY A 264 -12.13 -12.71 -3.99
C GLY A 264 -11.16 -11.53 -3.84
N GLU A 265 -10.10 -11.49 -4.64
CA GLU A 265 -9.11 -10.40 -4.61
C GLU A 265 -9.71 -9.11 -5.18
N ILE A 266 -9.56 -8.02 -4.44
CA ILE A 266 -9.99 -6.69 -4.85
C ILE A 266 -8.89 -6.01 -5.65
N PHE A 267 -9.23 -5.50 -6.84
CA PHE A 267 -8.33 -4.74 -7.71
C PHE A 267 -9.02 -3.52 -8.31
N VAL A 268 -8.22 -2.54 -8.72
CA VAL A 268 -8.68 -1.35 -9.43
C VAL A 268 -8.55 -1.60 -10.92
N GLU A 269 -9.64 -1.48 -11.67
CA GLU A 269 -9.60 -1.63 -13.13
C GLU A 269 -9.04 -0.36 -13.78
N GLY A 270 -8.16 -0.53 -14.76
CA GLY A 270 -7.57 0.58 -15.52
C GLY A 270 -6.51 1.38 -14.76
N VAL A 271 -6.05 0.90 -13.60
CA VAL A 271 -4.90 1.49 -12.91
C VAL A 271 -3.61 1.18 -13.66
N THR A 272 -2.74 2.18 -13.79
CA THR A 272 -1.41 2.03 -14.37
C THR A 272 -0.55 1.18 -13.45
N GLU A 273 0.02 0.10 -13.98
CA GLU A 273 1.03 -0.73 -13.33
C GLU A 273 2.38 -0.47 -13.99
N MET A 274 3.38 -0.08 -13.20
CA MET A 274 4.74 0.14 -13.69
C MET A 274 5.68 -0.91 -13.12
N ASP A 275 6.43 -1.58 -14.00
CA ASP A 275 7.51 -2.48 -13.60
C ASP A 275 8.68 -1.66 -13.03
N ILE A 276 9.27 -2.14 -11.94
CA ILE A 276 10.38 -1.47 -11.27
C ILE A 276 11.51 -2.46 -10.96
N GLU A 277 12.73 -1.98 -11.15
CA GLU A 277 13.98 -2.74 -11.01
C GLU A 277 14.98 -2.06 -10.07
N SER A 278 14.74 -0.79 -9.70
CA SER A 278 15.59 -0.06 -8.76
C SER A 278 14.80 0.82 -7.77
N PRO A 279 15.42 1.15 -6.62
CA PRO A 279 14.85 2.15 -5.69
C PRO A 279 14.65 3.53 -6.33
N ASP A 280 15.48 3.87 -7.31
CA ASP A 280 15.51 5.20 -7.94
C ASP A 280 14.25 5.41 -8.80
N GLN A 281 13.83 4.37 -9.53
CA GLN A 281 12.57 4.40 -10.28
C GLN A 281 11.36 4.65 -9.36
N ILE A 282 11.36 4.12 -8.14
CA ILE A 282 10.30 4.43 -7.17
C ILE A 282 10.34 5.89 -6.72
N ALA A 283 11.54 6.45 -6.51
CA ALA A 283 11.69 7.84 -6.09
C ALA A 283 11.11 8.79 -7.16
N GLU A 284 11.43 8.54 -8.43
CA GLU A 284 10.88 9.28 -9.57
C GLU A 284 9.35 9.13 -9.66
N LEU A 285 8.83 7.91 -9.54
CA LEU A 285 7.38 7.64 -9.60
C LEU A 285 6.61 8.33 -8.47
N LEU A 286 7.19 8.37 -7.27
CA LEU A 286 6.63 9.11 -6.14
C LEU A 286 6.65 10.62 -6.39
N ALA A 287 7.74 11.15 -6.93
CA ALA A 287 7.85 12.56 -7.29
C ALA A 287 6.79 12.94 -8.34
N THR A 288 6.66 12.17 -9.43
CA THR A 288 5.64 12.34 -10.46
C THR A 288 4.23 12.24 -9.88
N GLY A 289 3.95 11.20 -9.09
CA GLY A 289 2.62 11.01 -8.50
C GLY A 289 2.23 12.12 -7.52
N ASN A 290 3.18 12.63 -6.74
CA ASN A 290 2.94 13.76 -5.85
C ASN A 290 2.75 15.08 -6.60
N ALA A 291 3.48 15.28 -7.70
CA ALA A 291 3.28 16.44 -8.58
C ALA A 291 1.87 16.40 -9.19
N ASN A 292 1.45 15.25 -9.71
CA ASN A 292 0.09 15.05 -10.24
C ASN A 292 -0.99 15.29 -9.18
N ARG A 293 -0.76 14.79 -7.96
CA ARG A 293 -1.63 15.03 -6.80
C ARG A 293 -1.76 16.54 -6.51
N THR A 294 -0.65 17.28 -6.52
CA THR A 294 -0.61 18.73 -6.25
C THR A 294 -1.27 19.54 -7.38
N VAL A 295 -1.08 19.16 -8.64
CA VAL A 295 -1.76 19.80 -9.78
C VAL A 295 -3.28 19.60 -9.69
N ALA A 296 -3.72 18.39 -9.31
CA ALA A 296 -5.13 18.13 -9.06
C ALA A 296 -5.67 18.95 -7.86
N GLU A 297 -4.85 19.21 -6.85
CA GLU A 297 -5.17 20.12 -5.72
C GLU A 297 -5.50 21.53 -6.21
N HIS A 298 -4.64 22.11 -7.04
CA HIS A 298 -4.86 23.45 -7.59
C HIS A 298 -6.04 23.51 -8.56
N ASN A 299 -6.21 22.52 -9.43
CA ASN A 299 -7.29 22.51 -10.43
C ASN A 299 -8.68 22.24 -9.82
N MET A 300 -8.76 21.55 -8.68
CA MET A 300 -10.02 21.13 -8.06
C MET A 300 -10.32 21.79 -6.70
N ASN A 301 -9.54 22.80 -6.26
CA ASN A 301 -9.56 23.33 -4.88
C ASN A 301 -9.44 22.20 -3.82
N LYS A 302 -8.67 21.17 -4.15
CA LYS A 302 -8.47 19.99 -3.34
C LYS A 302 -7.27 20.23 -2.43
N GLU A 303 -7.31 19.66 -1.24
CA GLU A 303 -6.28 19.81 -0.21
C GLU A 303 -5.73 18.41 0.07
N SER A 304 -4.42 18.19 0.04
CA SER A 304 -3.78 16.87 0.28
C SER A 304 -4.18 16.25 1.61
N SER A 305 -4.52 17.09 2.60
CA SER A 305 -5.05 16.67 3.90
C SER A 305 -6.38 15.91 3.81
N ARG A 306 -7.09 16.03 2.69
CA ARG A 306 -8.45 15.52 2.47
C ARG A 306 -8.53 14.32 1.54
N SER A 307 -7.40 13.77 1.11
CA SER A 307 -7.35 12.58 0.27
C SER A 307 -6.45 11.50 0.86
N HIS A 308 -6.73 10.25 0.51
CA HIS A 308 -5.93 9.10 0.89
C HIS A 308 -4.98 8.76 -0.25
N ALA A 309 -3.70 8.56 0.03
CA ALA A 309 -2.73 8.07 -0.94
C ALA A 309 -2.38 6.61 -0.61
N ILE A 310 -2.44 5.75 -1.62
CA ILE A 310 -2.16 4.31 -1.48
C ILE A 310 -1.13 3.94 -2.54
N LEU A 311 0.10 3.68 -2.08
CA LEU A 311 1.16 3.08 -2.89
C LEU A 311 1.09 1.57 -2.71
N THR A 312 0.90 0.84 -3.80
CA THR A 312 0.76 -0.62 -3.79
C THR A 312 1.91 -1.22 -4.58
N LEU A 313 2.64 -2.14 -3.96
CA LEU A 313 3.64 -2.97 -4.62
C LEU A 313 3.08 -4.37 -4.81
N CYS A 314 3.12 -4.89 -6.03
CA CYS A 314 2.72 -6.24 -6.37
C CYS A 314 3.94 -7.01 -6.82
N MET A 315 4.23 -8.15 -6.19
CA MET A 315 5.39 -8.97 -6.53
C MET A 315 4.94 -10.37 -6.95
N ASP A 316 5.39 -10.78 -8.13
CA ASP A 316 5.31 -12.15 -8.61
C ASP A 316 6.70 -12.79 -8.52
N GLN A 317 6.78 -13.94 -7.85
CA GLN A 317 8.00 -14.72 -7.72
C GLN A 317 7.79 -16.08 -8.34
N ARG A 318 8.56 -16.39 -9.38
CA ARG A 318 8.56 -17.71 -10.04
C ARG A 318 9.88 -18.39 -9.81
N ILE A 319 9.86 -19.61 -9.33
CA ILE A 319 11.09 -20.36 -9.10
C ILE A 319 11.86 -20.58 -10.41
N LYS A 320 13.19 -20.48 -10.35
CA LYS A 320 14.08 -20.86 -11.45
C LYS A 320 14.19 -22.37 -11.55
N LEU A 321 14.40 -22.87 -12.78
CA LEU A 321 14.48 -24.32 -13.03
C LEU A 321 15.57 -25.01 -12.19
N GLU A 322 16.70 -24.35 -12.00
CA GLU A 322 17.84 -24.85 -11.22
C GLU A 322 17.52 -24.98 -9.72
N ALA A 323 16.73 -24.05 -9.18
CA ALA A 323 16.31 -24.04 -7.78
C ALA A 323 15.11 -24.99 -7.51
N SER A 324 14.40 -25.41 -8.56
CA SER A 324 13.22 -26.30 -8.52
C SER A 324 13.49 -27.68 -7.89
N LEU A 325 14.76 -28.12 -7.86
CA LEU A 325 15.16 -29.37 -7.24
C LEU A 325 15.28 -29.28 -5.71
N ILE A 326 15.44 -28.07 -5.17
CA ILE A 326 15.74 -27.81 -3.76
C ILE A 326 14.52 -27.23 -3.04
N ILE A 327 13.74 -26.41 -3.73
CA ILE A 327 12.61 -25.69 -3.15
C ILE A 327 11.31 -26.52 -3.31
N PRO A 328 10.45 -26.57 -2.29
CA PRO A 328 9.16 -27.26 -2.35
C PRO A 328 8.25 -26.79 -3.49
N ARG A 329 7.50 -27.75 -4.08
CA ARG A 329 6.59 -27.48 -5.23
C ARG A 329 5.52 -26.43 -4.98
N ASP A 330 5.08 -26.32 -3.74
CA ASP A 330 4.08 -25.35 -3.27
C ASP A 330 4.63 -23.92 -3.14
N GLN A 331 5.93 -23.71 -3.39
CA GLN A 331 6.57 -22.39 -3.40
C GLN A 331 7.04 -21.98 -4.81
N HIS A 332 6.61 -22.69 -5.84
CA HIS A 332 7.05 -22.42 -7.22
C HIS A 332 6.53 -21.10 -7.77
N PHE A 333 5.36 -20.67 -7.32
CA PHE A 333 4.77 -19.39 -7.70
C PHE A 333 4.16 -18.71 -6.47
N LEU A 334 4.70 -17.55 -6.11
CA LEU A 334 4.20 -16.72 -5.02
C LEU A 334 3.76 -15.36 -5.56
N ARG A 335 2.63 -14.84 -5.06
CA ARG A 335 2.16 -13.49 -5.36
C ARG A 335 1.88 -12.71 -4.09
N SER A 336 2.54 -11.59 -3.87
CA SER A 336 2.32 -10.75 -2.70
C SER A 336 1.95 -9.33 -3.07
N LYS A 337 1.23 -8.67 -2.15
CA LYS A 337 0.86 -7.25 -2.24
C LYS A 337 1.32 -6.52 -0.98
N LEU A 338 2.02 -5.40 -1.13
CA LEU A 338 2.41 -4.51 -0.04
C LEU A 338 1.76 -3.14 -0.23
N ASN A 339 0.86 -2.79 0.68
CA ASN A 339 0.14 -1.51 0.67
C ASN A 339 0.78 -0.53 1.66
N LEU A 340 1.25 0.62 1.17
CA LEU A 340 1.80 1.72 1.96
C LEU A 340 0.83 2.90 1.87
N VAL A 341 0.12 3.17 2.97
CA VAL A 341 -1.09 4.01 2.99
C VAL A 341 -0.89 5.27 3.83
N ASP A 342 -1.10 6.44 3.23
CA ASP A 342 -1.19 7.74 3.90
C ASP A 342 -2.65 8.21 3.86
N LEU A 343 -3.36 8.10 5.00
CA LEU A 343 -4.77 8.44 5.06
C LEU A 343 -4.99 9.97 5.14
N ALA A 344 -6.18 10.43 4.77
CA ALA A 344 -6.64 11.79 5.03
C ALA A 344 -6.66 12.12 6.55
N GLY A 345 -6.76 13.41 6.86
CA GLY A 345 -6.95 13.94 8.21
C GLY A 345 -8.19 13.36 8.89
N SER A 346 -8.03 12.89 10.14
CA SER A 346 -9.12 12.32 10.94
C SER A 346 -9.99 13.34 11.68
N GLU A 347 -9.69 14.63 11.57
CA GLU A 347 -10.44 15.71 12.20
C GLU A 347 -11.88 15.80 11.67
N ARG A 348 -12.79 16.29 12.53
CA ARG A 348 -14.20 16.42 12.15
C ARG A 348 -14.43 17.71 11.39
N VAL A 349 -15.27 17.66 10.36
CA VAL A 349 -15.68 18.83 9.56
C VAL A 349 -16.21 19.97 10.42
N LEU A 350 -16.95 19.65 11.49
CA LEU A 350 -17.50 20.62 12.45
C LEU A 350 -16.40 21.44 13.15
N GLU A 351 -15.20 20.89 13.31
CA GLU A 351 -14.06 21.57 13.94
C GLU A 351 -13.36 22.53 12.97
N THR A 352 -13.64 22.44 11.67
CA THR A 352 -13.03 23.29 10.63
C THR A 352 -13.77 24.63 10.44
N GLY A 353 -14.95 24.81 11.04
CA GLY A 353 -15.78 26.01 10.87
C GLY A 353 -16.34 26.20 9.45
N ALA A 354 -16.27 25.19 8.60
CA ALA A 354 -16.77 25.24 7.23
C ALA A 354 -18.31 25.32 7.18
N THR A 355 -18.86 26.24 6.37
CA THR A 355 -20.31 26.42 6.15
C THR A 355 -20.69 26.18 4.69
N GLY A 356 -21.97 25.90 4.42
CA GLY A 356 -22.50 25.73 3.06
C GLY A 356 -21.94 24.51 2.32
N ASP A 357 -21.53 24.68 1.07
CA ASP A 357 -21.05 23.57 0.23
C ASP A 357 -19.71 23.00 0.71
N ARG A 358 -18.88 23.78 1.39
CA ARG A 358 -17.65 23.29 2.06
C ARG A 358 -17.96 22.31 3.19
N PHE A 359 -19.10 22.47 3.87
CA PHE A 359 -19.55 21.53 4.89
C PHE A 359 -19.99 20.19 4.26
N LYS A 360 -20.81 20.24 3.21
CA LYS A 360 -21.24 19.04 2.47
C LYS A 360 -20.04 18.29 1.89
N GLU A 361 -19.07 19.04 1.36
CA GLU A 361 -17.79 18.50 0.89
C GLU A 361 -17.02 17.81 2.01
N GLY A 362 -16.84 18.46 3.16
CA GLY A 362 -16.16 17.84 4.29
C GLY A 362 -16.83 16.54 4.75
N VAL A 363 -18.17 16.49 4.74
CA VAL A 363 -18.92 15.28 5.08
C VAL A 363 -18.62 14.15 4.08
N ALA A 364 -18.63 14.45 2.78
CA ALA A 364 -18.31 13.49 1.74
C ALA A 364 -16.85 12.99 1.81
N ILE A 365 -15.92 13.86 2.21
CA ILE A 365 -14.50 13.51 2.40
C ILE A 365 -14.32 12.58 3.58
N ASN A 366 -14.98 12.89 4.70
CA ASN A 366 -14.90 12.09 5.91
C ASN A 366 -15.70 10.79 5.83
N GLN A 367 -16.52 10.59 4.79
CA GLN A 367 -17.27 9.35 4.60
C GLN A 367 -16.35 8.12 4.56
N GLY A 368 -15.22 8.20 3.85
CA GLY A 368 -14.26 7.09 3.79
C GLY A 368 -13.69 6.72 5.17
N LEU A 369 -13.28 7.72 5.96
CA LEU A 369 -12.77 7.51 7.32
C LEU A 369 -13.85 7.09 8.32
N HIS A 370 -15.09 7.57 8.13
CA HIS A 370 -16.23 7.18 8.94
C HIS A 370 -16.54 5.70 8.74
N GLU A 371 -16.66 5.25 7.49
CA GLU A 371 -16.89 3.83 7.19
C GLU A 371 -15.72 2.94 7.60
N LEU A 372 -14.48 3.43 7.50
CA LEU A 372 -13.32 2.74 8.07
C LEU A 372 -13.48 2.54 9.59
N GLY A 373 -13.98 3.56 10.30
CA GLY A 373 -14.33 3.46 11.71
C GLY A 373 -15.43 2.41 12.00
N ASN A 374 -16.43 2.30 11.12
CA ASN A 374 -17.49 1.29 11.23
C ASN A 374 -16.96 -0.13 11.01
N VAL A 375 -16.08 -0.32 10.01
CA VAL A 375 -15.36 -1.58 9.75
C VAL A 375 -14.54 -1.98 10.97
N ILE A 376 -13.74 -1.07 11.52
CA ILE A 376 -12.92 -1.34 12.71
C ILE A 376 -13.78 -1.68 13.93
N ASN A 377 -14.90 -0.99 14.14
CA ASN A 377 -15.84 -1.32 15.21
C ASN A 377 -16.42 -2.72 15.07
N ALA A 378 -16.81 -3.10 13.85
CA ALA A 378 -17.34 -4.43 13.59
C ALA A 378 -16.28 -5.52 13.86
N LEU A 379 -15.05 -5.31 13.40
CA LEU A 379 -13.92 -6.23 13.58
C LEU A 379 -13.47 -6.33 15.05
N ALA A 380 -13.35 -5.20 15.74
CA ALA A 380 -12.91 -5.13 17.14
C ALA A 380 -13.92 -5.77 18.11
N SER A 381 -15.19 -5.90 17.71
CA SER A 381 -16.22 -6.56 18.53
C SER A 381 -15.98 -8.06 18.73
N GLY A 382 -15.14 -8.69 17.90
CA GLY A 382 -14.84 -10.12 17.96
C GLY A 382 -16.02 -11.05 17.64
N LYS A 383 -17.16 -10.52 17.19
CA LYS A 383 -18.35 -11.32 16.90
C LYS A 383 -18.20 -12.03 15.54
N ALA A 384 -17.96 -13.34 15.57
CA ALA A 384 -17.66 -14.17 14.40
C ALA A 384 -18.72 -14.17 13.26
N LYS A 385 -19.95 -13.68 13.49
CA LYS A 385 -21.03 -13.60 12.50
C LYS A 385 -21.51 -12.18 12.21
N GLN A 386 -20.75 -11.16 12.61
CA GLN A 386 -21.11 -9.78 12.33
C GLN A 386 -20.73 -9.42 10.89
N PHE A 387 -21.69 -8.86 10.15
CA PHE A 387 -21.43 -8.28 8.84
C PHE A 387 -20.47 -7.10 8.96
N VAL A 388 -19.38 -7.12 8.20
CA VAL A 388 -18.40 -6.03 8.14
C VAL A 388 -18.65 -5.20 6.89
N PRO A 389 -18.95 -3.89 7.00
CA PRO A 389 -19.47 -3.08 5.91
C PRO A 389 -18.37 -2.54 4.97
N TYR A 390 -17.47 -3.38 4.46
CA TYR A 390 -16.39 -2.93 3.56
C TYR A 390 -16.90 -2.23 2.29
N ARG A 391 -18.11 -2.58 1.82
CA ARG A 391 -18.69 -2.07 0.57
C ARG A 391 -19.20 -0.63 0.66
N ASN A 392 -19.30 -0.04 1.85
CA ASN A 392 -19.87 1.29 2.04
C ASN A 392 -18.97 2.44 1.53
N ALA A 393 -17.67 2.19 1.38
CA ALA A 393 -16.73 3.15 0.82
C ALA A 393 -15.65 2.44 -0.03
N LYS A 394 -15.17 3.10 -1.08
CA LYS A 394 -14.06 2.60 -1.93
C LYS A 394 -12.79 2.38 -1.09
N LEU A 395 -12.48 3.27 -0.14
CA LEU A 395 -11.34 3.12 0.76
C LEU A 395 -11.40 1.80 1.56
N THR A 396 -12.55 1.49 2.17
CA THR A 396 -12.70 0.27 2.97
C THR A 396 -12.68 -1.00 2.11
N ARG A 397 -13.10 -0.92 0.84
CA ARG A 397 -12.92 -2.01 -0.12
C ARG A 397 -11.45 -2.22 -0.45
N LEU A 398 -10.69 -1.17 -0.75
CA LEU A 398 -9.25 -1.30 -1.05
C LEU A 398 -8.45 -1.88 0.13
N LEU A 399 -8.90 -1.62 1.36
CA LEU A 399 -8.26 -2.07 2.59
C LEU A 399 -8.90 -3.32 3.21
N SER A 400 -9.80 -4.02 2.50
CA SER A 400 -10.50 -5.19 3.06
C SER A 400 -9.54 -6.32 3.42
N ASP A 401 -8.47 -6.47 2.64
CA ASP A 401 -7.43 -7.47 2.91
C ASP A 401 -6.58 -7.08 4.12
N SER A 402 -6.31 -5.77 4.27
CA SER A 402 -5.47 -5.21 5.34
C SER A 402 -6.12 -5.27 6.72
N LEU A 403 -7.43 -5.15 6.82
CA LEU A 403 -8.14 -5.12 8.11
C LEU A 403 -9.13 -6.27 8.21
N GLY A 404 -8.81 -7.29 8.99
CA GLY A 404 -9.63 -8.50 9.15
C GLY A 404 -9.46 -9.55 8.03
N GLY A 405 -8.60 -9.29 7.05
CA GLY A 405 -8.35 -10.14 5.90
C GLY A 405 -7.00 -10.87 5.94
N ASN A 406 -6.49 -11.22 4.75
CA ASN A 406 -5.20 -11.86 4.58
C ASN A 406 -4.09 -10.82 4.39
N CYS A 407 -3.52 -10.32 5.49
CA CYS A 407 -2.44 -9.33 5.46
C CYS A 407 -1.72 -9.20 6.80
N GLU A 408 -0.39 -9.08 6.79
CA GLU A 408 0.38 -8.59 7.94
C GLU A 408 0.27 -7.06 8.00
N THR A 409 -0.34 -6.53 9.05
CA THR A 409 -0.72 -5.11 9.09
C THR A 409 -0.13 -4.36 10.28
N LEU A 410 0.55 -3.25 9.97
CA LEU A 410 1.02 -2.24 10.90
C LEU A 410 0.16 -0.97 10.76
N PHE A 411 -0.40 -0.52 11.87
CA PHE A 411 -1.15 0.73 11.97
C PHE A 411 -0.37 1.75 12.80
N ILE A 412 0.00 2.87 12.20
CA ILE A 412 0.75 3.96 12.83
C ILE A 412 -0.20 5.14 13.10
N ALA A 413 -0.56 5.33 14.37
CA ALA A 413 -1.34 6.48 14.81
C ALA A 413 -0.42 7.68 15.09
N CYS A 414 -0.45 8.66 14.20
CA CYS A 414 0.29 9.91 14.29
C CYS A 414 -0.50 10.93 15.13
N VAL A 415 0.09 11.43 16.21
CA VAL A 415 -0.57 12.33 17.16
C VAL A 415 0.23 13.60 17.44
N SER A 416 -0.50 14.66 17.81
CA SER A 416 0.08 15.94 18.20
C SER A 416 0.16 16.04 19.73
N PRO A 417 1.30 16.42 20.31
CA PRO A 417 1.42 16.67 21.74
C PRO A 417 0.75 17.97 22.21
N ALA A 418 0.32 18.86 21.31
CA ALA A 418 -0.24 20.15 21.69
C ALA A 418 -1.64 20.04 22.34
N ASP A 419 -1.82 20.72 23.47
CA ASP A 419 -3.09 20.90 24.19
C ASP A 419 -4.30 21.28 23.33
N ARG A 420 -4.14 22.20 22.37
CA ARG A 420 -5.20 22.61 21.44
C ARG A 420 -5.75 21.46 20.59
N ASN A 421 -4.97 20.39 20.45
CA ASN A 421 -5.30 19.20 19.68
C ASN A 421 -5.74 18.04 20.58
N PHE A 422 -6.12 18.31 21.84
CA PHE A 422 -6.51 17.30 22.83
C PHE A 422 -7.58 16.34 22.31
N GLU A 423 -8.71 16.87 21.82
CA GLU A 423 -9.86 16.06 21.40
C GLU A 423 -9.50 15.14 20.21
N ALA A 424 -8.80 15.69 19.22
CA ALA A 424 -8.35 14.94 18.04
C ALA A 424 -7.32 13.86 18.40
N THR A 425 -6.40 14.16 19.33
CA THR A 425 -5.42 13.19 19.82
C THR A 425 -6.11 12.07 20.61
N LEU A 426 -7.03 12.42 21.50
CA LEU A 426 -7.83 11.45 22.26
C LEU A 426 -8.66 10.54 21.34
N GLY A 427 -9.28 11.13 20.30
CA GLY A 427 -10.00 10.41 19.26
C GLY A 427 -9.10 9.40 18.54
N THR A 428 -7.88 9.82 18.18
CA THR A 428 -6.88 8.98 17.51
C THR A 428 -6.43 7.81 18.40
N LEU A 429 -6.12 8.04 19.69
CA LEU A 429 -5.72 6.98 20.62
C LEU A 429 -6.84 5.95 20.87
N ARG A 430 -8.09 6.41 21.01
CA ARG A 430 -9.26 5.53 21.11
C ARG A 430 -9.50 4.73 19.84
N TYR A 431 -9.24 5.32 18.67
CA TYR A 431 -9.29 4.63 17.39
C TYR A 431 -8.24 3.53 17.30
N ALA A 432 -6.99 3.87 17.59
CA ALA A 432 -5.86 2.93 17.63
C ALA A 432 -6.10 1.76 18.60
N THR A 433 -6.73 2.02 19.75
CA THR A 433 -7.09 0.98 20.73
C THR A 433 -8.03 -0.06 20.13
N ARG A 434 -9.00 0.37 19.32
CA ARG A 434 -9.92 -0.54 18.61
C ARG A 434 -9.22 -1.29 17.49
N VAL A 435 -8.34 -0.63 16.74
CA VAL A 435 -7.56 -1.28 15.67
C VAL A 435 -6.70 -2.43 16.24
N ARG A 436 -6.07 -2.23 17.40
CA ARG A 436 -5.25 -3.25 18.06
C ARG A 436 -6.02 -4.54 18.40
N ALA A 437 -7.34 -4.45 18.56
CA ALA A 437 -8.20 -5.61 18.84
C ALA A 437 -8.55 -6.43 17.58
N ILE A 438 -8.21 -5.95 16.38
CA ILE A 438 -8.48 -6.63 15.12
C ILE A 438 -7.51 -7.78 14.93
N LYS A 439 -8.04 -8.91 14.47
CA LYS A 439 -7.26 -10.08 14.07
C LYS A 439 -7.37 -10.31 12.57
N ASN A 440 -6.22 -10.43 11.93
CA ASN A 440 -6.06 -10.81 10.53
C ASN A 440 -5.81 -12.31 10.41
N LYS A 441 -6.11 -12.86 9.23
CA LYS A 441 -5.93 -14.27 8.88
C LYS A 441 -4.86 -14.39 7.81
N LEU A 442 -3.61 -14.49 8.24
CA LEU A 442 -2.49 -14.64 7.31
C LEU A 442 -2.52 -16.00 6.63
N LYS A 443 -2.47 -15.98 5.32
CA LYS A 443 -2.27 -17.12 4.43
C LYS A 443 -1.20 -16.74 3.39
N GLN A 444 -0.25 -17.63 3.14
CA GLN A 444 0.72 -17.44 2.08
C GLN A 444 0.03 -17.61 0.72
N ASN A 445 0.24 -16.65 -0.17
CA ASN A 445 -0.38 -16.62 -1.48
C ASN A 445 0.45 -17.43 -2.47
N ARG A 446 0.14 -18.72 -2.54
CA ARG A 446 0.78 -19.68 -3.44
C ARG A 446 -0.19 -19.97 -4.59
N MET A 447 0.33 -20.10 -5.80
CA MET A 447 -0.46 -20.61 -6.93
C MET A 447 -0.03 -22.03 -7.26
N SER A 448 -1.00 -22.92 -7.37
CA SER A 448 -0.81 -24.24 -7.98
C SER A 448 -0.47 -24.10 -9.47
N LYS A 449 0.05 -25.16 -10.08
CA LYS A 449 0.36 -25.16 -11.52
C LYS A 449 -0.89 -24.94 -12.37
N GLU A 450 -2.02 -25.48 -11.93
CA GLU A 450 -3.31 -25.30 -12.61
C GLU A 450 -3.78 -23.85 -12.53
N GLU A 451 -3.64 -23.21 -11.37
CA GLU A 451 -3.95 -21.78 -11.17
C GLU A 451 -2.99 -20.88 -11.95
N GLU A 452 -1.70 -21.23 -12.00
CA GLU A 452 -0.71 -20.54 -12.83
C GLU A 452 -1.07 -20.61 -14.32
N LEU A 453 -1.41 -21.79 -14.83
CA LEU A 453 -1.82 -21.96 -16.23
C LEU A 453 -3.11 -21.19 -16.52
N ALA A 454 -4.09 -21.21 -15.61
CA ALA A 454 -5.31 -20.43 -15.76
C ALA A 454 -5.04 -18.92 -15.76
N TYR A 455 -4.17 -18.45 -14.86
CA TYR A 455 -3.74 -17.06 -14.78
C TYR A 455 -3.02 -16.63 -16.06
N LEU A 456 -2.02 -17.40 -16.51
CA LEU A 456 -1.28 -17.12 -17.74
C LEU A 456 -2.18 -17.09 -18.97
N ARG A 457 -3.11 -18.05 -19.10
CA ARG A 457 -4.11 -18.03 -20.19
C ARG A 457 -5.00 -16.80 -20.12
N GLY A 458 -5.38 -16.36 -18.92
CA GLY A 458 -6.11 -15.13 -18.70
C GLY A 458 -5.32 -13.89 -19.15
N LEU A 459 -4.05 -13.82 -18.75
CA LEU A 459 -3.15 -12.73 -19.11
C LEU A 459 -2.92 -12.67 -20.63
N VAL A 460 -2.68 -13.82 -21.27
CA VAL A 460 -2.55 -13.90 -22.74
C VAL A 460 -3.81 -13.37 -23.43
N ARG A 461 -5.01 -13.73 -22.96
CA ARG A 461 -6.26 -13.17 -23.53
C ARG A 461 -6.39 -11.67 -23.31
N GLN A 462 -5.99 -11.16 -22.15
CA GLN A 462 -6.01 -9.72 -21.88
C GLN A 462 -5.05 -8.97 -22.82
N LEU A 463 -3.81 -9.44 -22.94
CA LEU A 463 -2.82 -8.86 -23.84
C LEU A 463 -3.24 -8.94 -25.31
N GLN A 464 -3.87 -10.04 -25.74
CA GLN A 464 -4.43 -10.16 -27.09
C GLN A 464 -5.53 -9.12 -27.32
N ASN A 465 -6.47 -8.96 -26.38
CA ASN A 465 -7.52 -7.95 -26.48
C ASN A 465 -6.96 -6.51 -26.51
N GLU A 466 -5.91 -6.23 -25.74
CA GLU A 466 -5.23 -4.93 -25.78
C GLU A 466 -4.50 -4.71 -27.10
N ALA A 467 -3.77 -5.72 -27.59
CA ALA A 467 -3.11 -5.66 -28.89
C ALA A 467 -4.12 -5.41 -30.03
N ASP A 468 -5.29 -6.05 -29.99
CA ASP A 468 -6.35 -5.84 -30.97
C ASP A 468 -6.93 -4.42 -30.90
N LYS A 469 -7.10 -3.87 -29.68
CA LYS A 469 -7.50 -2.46 -29.50
C LYS A 469 -6.44 -1.51 -30.06
N TYR A 470 -5.16 -1.74 -29.80
CA TYR A 470 -4.08 -0.91 -30.34
C TYR A 470 -3.98 -1.01 -31.87
N LYS A 471 -4.17 -2.21 -32.44
CA LYS A 471 -4.24 -2.41 -33.90
C LYS A 471 -5.42 -1.69 -34.53
N ALA A 472 -6.59 -1.74 -33.90
CA ALA A 472 -7.77 -1.01 -34.38
C ALA A 472 -7.56 0.50 -34.30
N PHE A 473 -6.99 1.00 -33.20
CA PHE A 473 -6.67 2.41 -33.02
C PHE A 473 -5.60 2.91 -34.01
N SER A 474 -4.53 2.13 -34.23
CA SER A 474 -3.49 2.48 -35.19
C SER A 474 -4.02 2.47 -36.64
N ALA A 475 -4.88 1.52 -36.99
CA ALA A 475 -5.56 1.50 -38.30
C ALA A 475 -6.46 2.73 -38.48
N GLN A 476 -7.19 3.13 -37.45
CA GLN A 476 -8.03 4.33 -37.49
C GLN A 476 -7.20 5.61 -37.65
N LEU A 477 -6.08 5.74 -36.92
CA LEU A 477 -5.19 6.89 -37.03
C LEU A 477 -4.53 6.96 -38.42
N ARG A 478 -4.12 5.81 -38.98
CA ARG A 478 -3.59 5.72 -40.36
C ARG A 478 -4.64 6.15 -41.39
N ALA A 479 -5.90 5.73 -41.24
CA ALA A 479 -6.98 6.15 -42.13
C ALA A 479 -7.21 7.68 -42.07
N GLN A 480 -7.18 8.27 -40.88
CA GLN A 480 -7.29 9.72 -40.70
C GLN A 480 -6.08 10.48 -41.29
N LEU A 481 -4.86 9.95 -41.15
CA LEU A 481 -3.65 10.56 -41.74
C LEU A 481 -3.64 10.47 -43.27
N ALA A 482 -4.20 9.39 -43.84
CA ALA A 482 -4.37 9.24 -45.28
C ALA A 482 -5.38 10.26 -45.84
N GLU A 483 -6.44 10.61 -45.10
CA GLU A 483 -7.37 11.69 -45.47
C GLU A 483 -6.73 13.09 -45.40
N VAL A 484 -5.70 13.28 -44.58
CA VAL A 484 -4.97 14.56 -44.40
C VAL A 484 -3.76 14.69 -45.35
N GLY A 485 -3.46 13.68 -46.17
CA GLY A 485 -2.47 13.76 -47.26
C GLY A 485 -1.01 13.75 -46.81
N VAL A 486 -0.69 13.15 -45.66
CA VAL A 486 0.70 12.99 -45.20
C VAL A 486 1.28 11.69 -45.77
N GLU A 487 1.93 11.78 -46.94
CA GLU A 487 2.69 10.68 -47.54
C GLU A 487 4.04 10.49 -46.81
N ASN A 488 4.04 9.71 -45.73
CA ASN A 488 5.16 8.85 -45.33
C ASN A 488 4.77 8.08 -44.06
N VAL A 489 4.14 6.91 -44.24
CA VAL A 489 3.96 5.92 -43.18
C VAL A 489 4.93 4.77 -43.47
N PRO A 490 5.85 4.42 -42.55
CA PRO A 490 6.71 3.25 -42.72
C PRO A 490 5.85 1.98 -42.81
N GLU A 491 6.11 1.12 -43.80
CA GLU A 491 5.52 -0.21 -43.92
C GLU A 491 5.86 -1.05 -42.68
N GLU A 492 4.92 -1.89 -42.24
CA GLU A 492 5.18 -2.89 -41.20
C GLU A 492 6.30 -3.84 -41.67
N PRO A 493 7.24 -4.24 -40.79
CA PRO A 493 8.11 -5.36 -41.12
C PRO A 493 7.23 -6.61 -41.32
N GLU A 494 7.33 -7.24 -42.48
CA GLU A 494 6.62 -8.47 -42.81
C GLU A 494 6.82 -9.50 -41.68
N GLN A 495 5.72 -10.01 -41.13
CA GLN A 495 5.74 -11.15 -40.24
C GLN A 495 6.10 -12.39 -41.06
N ASP A 496 7.27 -12.96 -40.76
CA ASP A 496 7.72 -14.24 -41.32
C ASP A 496 6.85 -15.37 -40.72
N ASP A 497 5.74 -15.67 -41.40
CA ASP A 497 4.81 -16.75 -41.09
C ASP A 497 5.49 -18.12 -41.31
N THR A 498 6.30 -18.54 -40.34
CA THR A 498 6.69 -19.96 -40.23
C THR A 498 5.58 -20.74 -39.53
N SER A 499 4.66 -21.23 -40.37
CA SER A 499 3.59 -22.20 -40.14
C SER A 499 3.61 -22.99 -38.81
N THR A 500 2.61 -22.74 -37.95
CA THR A 500 2.09 -23.76 -37.04
C THR A 500 1.18 -24.70 -37.83
N ALA A 501 1.66 -25.90 -38.12
CA ALA A 501 0.82 -26.99 -38.62
C ALA A 501 -0.10 -27.47 -37.50
N ASP A 502 -1.41 -27.48 -37.79
CA ASP A 502 -2.47 -27.99 -36.95
C ASP A 502 -2.23 -29.45 -36.54
N ALA A 503 -2.07 -29.69 -35.23
CA ALA A 503 -2.19 -31.03 -34.65
C ALA A 503 -3.63 -31.22 -34.15
N ASN A 504 -4.51 -31.58 -35.08
CA ASN A 504 -5.86 -32.06 -34.78
C ASN A 504 -5.77 -33.54 -34.39
N VAL A 505 -5.98 -33.85 -33.11
CA VAL A 505 -6.01 -35.24 -32.60
C VAL A 505 -7.46 -35.71 -32.60
N ASP A 506 -7.88 -36.34 -33.69
CA ASP A 506 -9.12 -37.12 -33.73
C ASP A 506 -8.80 -38.62 -33.71
N ALA A 507 -9.45 -39.29 -32.77
CA ALA A 507 -9.39 -40.72 -32.53
C ALA A 507 -10.38 -41.46 -33.45
N ALA A 508 -9.91 -42.43 -34.24
CA ALA A 508 -10.63 -43.66 -34.57
C ALA A 508 -9.79 -44.63 -35.44
N GLY A 509 -9.42 -45.77 -34.84
CA GLY A 509 -9.54 -47.12 -35.39
C GLY A 509 -8.98 -47.50 -36.76
N GLY A 510 -8.10 -48.51 -36.77
CA GLY A 510 -8.02 -49.49 -37.85
C GLY A 510 -6.65 -50.09 -38.10
N ASP A 511 -6.25 -51.11 -37.34
CA ASP A 511 -5.09 -51.96 -37.68
C ASP A 511 -5.54 -53.40 -37.96
N THR A 512 -5.37 -53.82 -39.21
CA THR A 512 -5.33 -55.23 -39.61
C THR A 512 -4.22 -55.47 -40.65
N LEU A 513 -3.13 -56.09 -40.17
CA LEU A 513 -2.40 -57.27 -40.72
C LEU A 513 -1.70 -57.18 -42.10
N PRO A 514 -0.79 -58.13 -42.45
CA PRO A 514 0.44 -58.54 -41.76
C PRO A 514 1.62 -58.76 -42.75
N VAL A 515 2.85 -58.93 -42.25
CA VAL A 515 3.94 -59.61 -43.02
C VAL A 515 4.61 -60.66 -42.13
N LYS A 516 4.61 -61.90 -42.63
CA LYS A 516 5.35 -63.05 -42.09
C LYS A 516 6.78 -63.02 -42.62
N ASP A 517 7.75 -63.37 -41.80
CA ASP A 517 8.77 -64.35 -42.20
C ASP A 517 9.40 -65.08 -41.01
N LYS A 518 9.89 -66.30 -41.31
CA LYS A 518 10.10 -67.46 -40.43
C LYS A 518 11.54 -67.60 -39.88
N MET A 519 11.66 -68.57 -38.93
CA MET A 519 12.83 -69.38 -38.49
C MET A 519 13.72 -68.73 -37.40
N SER A 520 14.19 -69.40 -36.33
CA SER A 520 14.30 -70.83 -35.98
C SER A 520 14.57 -71.06 -34.46
N ASN A 521 14.20 -72.25 -33.98
CA ASN A 521 14.61 -73.07 -32.83
C ASN A 521 15.55 -72.55 -31.69
N GLY A 522 15.16 -72.90 -30.45
CA GLY A 522 16.08 -73.12 -29.31
C GLY A 522 15.34 -73.53 -28.02
N LYS A 523 15.66 -74.71 -27.46
CA LYS A 523 14.99 -75.44 -26.35
C LYS A 523 15.45 -75.03 -24.93
N HIS A 524 14.65 -75.53 -23.94
CA HIS A 524 14.87 -75.76 -22.49
C HIS A 524 14.20 -74.73 -21.55
N GLY A 525 13.42 -75.08 -20.51
CA GLY A 525 12.98 -76.37 -19.96
C GLY A 525 12.15 -76.16 -18.67
N SER A 526 11.24 -77.11 -18.38
CA SER A 526 10.64 -77.51 -17.07
C SER A 526 10.12 -76.42 -16.11
N ALA A 527 8.81 -76.33 -15.81
CA ALA A 527 7.98 -77.16 -14.88
C ALA A 527 7.46 -76.21 -13.76
N GLY A 528 6.22 -76.23 -13.27
CA GLY A 528 5.00 -76.96 -13.58
C GLY A 528 3.82 -76.42 -12.72
N VAL A 529 2.60 -76.95 -13.01
CA VAL A 529 1.50 -77.28 -12.05
C VAL A 529 0.83 -76.10 -11.31
N LEU A 530 -0.49 -75.98 -11.09
CA LEU A 530 -1.80 -76.41 -11.64
C LEU A 530 -2.84 -75.69 -10.75
N GLY A 531 -4.04 -75.42 -11.29
CA GLY A 531 -5.27 -75.14 -10.54
C GLY A 531 -5.92 -73.80 -10.94
N THR A 532 -6.87 -73.71 -11.90
CA THR A 532 -8.32 -74.11 -11.87
C THR A 532 -9.03 -73.59 -10.60
N SER A 533 -10.09 -72.78 -10.59
CA SER A 533 -11.34 -72.72 -11.38
C SER A 533 -12.02 -71.36 -11.09
N SER A 534 -12.51 -70.57 -12.06
CA SER A 534 -13.85 -70.56 -12.68
C SER A 534 -15.08 -70.37 -11.75
N MET A 535 -15.77 -69.22 -11.88
CA MET A 535 -17.25 -69.03 -11.94
C MET A 535 -17.52 -67.51 -12.07
N VAL A 536 -18.05 -66.94 -13.16
CA VAL A 536 -19.32 -67.08 -13.89
C VAL A 536 -20.48 -66.26 -13.29
N LEU A 537 -20.91 -65.24 -14.08
CA LEU A 537 -22.26 -64.65 -14.29
C LEU A 537 -23.06 -64.16 -13.06
N SER A 538 -23.70 -62.99 -13.07
CA SER A 538 -24.80 -62.66 -13.98
C SER A 538 -25.11 -61.16 -14.07
N LYS A 539 -25.47 -60.73 -15.29
CA LYS A 539 -26.27 -59.54 -15.61
C LYS A 539 -27.72 -59.73 -15.15
N THR A 540 -28.43 -58.64 -14.87
CA THR A 540 -29.83 -58.44 -15.30
C THR A 540 -30.13 -56.95 -15.52
N ASP A 541 -30.69 -56.68 -16.69
CA ASP A 541 -31.25 -55.44 -17.22
C ASP A 541 -32.60 -55.03 -16.58
N GLY A 542 -33.07 -53.82 -16.89
CA GLY A 542 -34.51 -53.46 -16.85
C GLY A 542 -34.82 -52.10 -16.18
N VAL A 543 -34.86 -50.95 -16.86
CA VAL A 543 -35.90 -50.42 -17.78
C VAL A 543 -36.93 -49.49 -17.07
N THR A 544 -37.22 -48.34 -17.72
CA THR A 544 -38.38 -47.40 -17.61
C THR A 544 -38.54 -46.57 -16.32
N SER A 545 -39.15 -45.38 -16.30
CA SER A 545 -39.51 -44.29 -17.23
C SER A 545 -40.16 -43.20 -16.35
N ASP A 546 -40.36 -42.01 -16.91
CA ASP A 546 -41.33 -40.97 -16.49
C ASP A 546 -41.02 -40.06 -15.28
N GLY A 547 -40.88 -38.77 -15.59
CA GLY A 547 -41.24 -37.67 -14.68
C GLY A 547 -42.76 -37.47 -14.63
N PRO A 548 -43.25 -36.62 -13.70
CA PRO A 548 -43.84 -35.37 -14.20
C PRO A 548 -43.63 -34.13 -13.30
N ARG A 549 -44.05 -33.01 -13.88
CA ARG A 549 -43.99 -31.60 -13.49
C ARG A 549 -44.86 -31.17 -12.29
N ARG A 550 -44.39 -30.08 -11.63
CA ARG A 550 -45.09 -28.86 -11.14
C ARG A 550 -46.09 -28.91 -9.96
N ARG A 551 -45.79 -28.09 -8.93
CA ARG A 551 -46.53 -26.93 -8.33
C ARG A 551 -45.83 -26.64 -6.97
N GLY A 552 -45.49 -25.44 -6.51
CA GLY A 552 -46.15 -24.14 -6.60
C GLY A 552 -46.80 -23.82 -5.24
N SER A 553 -46.13 -23.06 -4.36
CA SER A 553 -46.78 -22.40 -3.21
C SER A 553 -46.10 -21.08 -2.85
N ARG A 554 -46.90 -20.01 -2.91
CA ARG A 554 -46.61 -18.64 -2.44
C ARG A 554 -47.15 -18.47 -1.01
N LEU A 555 -46.32 -17.88 -0.16
CA LEU A 555 -46.51 -16.89 0.94
C LEU A 555 -47.76 -16.88 1.85
N PRO A 556 -47.56 -16.38 3.08
CA PRO A 556 -48.33 -15.20 3.53
C PRO A 556 -47.46 -14.07 4.15
N PRO A 557 -47.98 -12.82 4.22
CA PRO A 557 -47.26 -11.59 4.59
C PRO A 557 -47.24 -11.30 6.11
N PRO A 558 -46.44 -10.33 6.58
CA PRO A 558 -46.33 -9.98 8.01
C PRO A 558 -47.48 -9.06 8.48
N PRO A 559 -47.79 -9.02 9.79
CA PRO A 559 -48.90 -8.25 10.33
C PRO A 559 -48.58 -6.77 10.54
N ALA A 560 -49.59 -5.93 10.31
CA ALA A 560 -49.60 -4.50 10.55
C ALA A 560 -49.77 -4.17 12.05
N GLY A 561 -48.90 -3.32 12.59
CA GLY A 561 -49.01 -2.72 13.93
C GLY A 561 -49.06 -1.21 13.81
N ASN A 562 -50.22 -0.65 14.15
CA ASN A 562 -50.56 0.76 14.17
C ASN A 562 -50.01 1.42 15.45
N GLY A 563 -49.37 2.59 15.35
CA GLY A 563 -48.91 3.36 16.52
C GLY A 563 -48.27 4.68 16.11
N GLY A 564 -49.10 5.71 15.89
CA GLY A 564 -48.65 7.05 15.54
C GLY A 564 -48.34 7.97 16.73
N TRP A 565 -48.24 9.26 16.38
CA TRP A 565 -48.05 10.49 17.18
C TRP A 565 -46.58 10.89 17.43
N ARG A 566 -46.15 12.14 17.27
CA ARG A 566 -46.63 13.38 16.62
C ARG A 566 -45.51 14.42 16.77
N LYS A 567 -45.42 15.32 15.80
CA LYS A 567 -44.81 16.68 15.79
C LYS A 567 -43.35 16.84 16.18
#